data_AF-A0A2J8R5K7-F1
#
_entry.id   AF-A0A2J8R5K7-F1
#
_cell.length_a   1.000
_cell.length_b   1.000
_cell.length_c   1.000
_cell.angle_alpha   90.00
_cell.angle_beta   90.00
_cell.angle_gamma   90.00
#
_symmetry.space_group_name_H-M   'P 1'
#
loop_
_entity.id
_entity.type
_entity.pdbx_description
1 polymer ?
#
loop_
_entity_poly.entity_id
_entity_poly.type
_entity_poly.pdbx_seq_one_letter_code
_entity_poly.pdbx_strand_id
1 'polypeptide(L)'
;QEVLPKIHEDKHYPCTLVGTWNTWYGEQDQAVHLWRYEGGYPALTEVMNKLRENKEFLEFRKARSDMLLSRKNQLLLEFSFWNEPVPRSGPNIYELRSYQLRPGTMIEWGNYW
;
A
#
# COMPACT_ATOMS: atom_id res chain seq x y z
N GLN A 1 -10.99 -11.51 6.60
CA GLN A 1 -10.10 -10.67 5.78
C GLN A 1 -10.92 -9.59 5.05
N GLU A 2 -11.94 -9.02 5.72
CA GLU A 2 -13.02 -8.30 5.02
C GLU A 2 -12.93 -6.77 5.15
N VAL A 3 -12.25 -6.25 6.18
CA VAL A 3 -12.28 -4.82 6.49
C VAL A 3 -11.49 -3.98 5.47
N LEU A 4 -10.34 -4.47 4.98
CA LEU A 4 -9.55 -3.71 3.98
C LEU A 4 -10.28 -3.60 2.63
N PRO A 5 -10.85 -4.70 2.06
CA PRO A 5 -11.72 -4.60 0.89
C PRO A 5 -12.92 -3.67 1.09
N LYS A 6 -13.60 -3.74 2.25
CA LYS A 6 -14.72 -2.82 2.57
C LYS A 6 -14.30 -1.35 2.53
N ILE A 7 -13.15 -1.01 3.10
CA ILE A 7 -12.61 0.37 3.05
C ILE A 7 -12.30 0.79 1.62
N HIS A 8 -11.80 -0.13 0.80
CA HIS A 8 -11.50 0.14 -0.61
C HIS A 8 -12.78 0.37 -1.45
N GLU A 9 -13.85 -0.38 -1.20
CA GLU A 9 -15.11 -0.28 -1.95
C GLU A 9 -15.97 0.92 -1.51
N ASP A 10 -15.79 1.38 -0.27
CA ASP A 10 -16.55 2.49 0.28
C ASP A 10 -16.05 3.84 -0.26
N LYS A 11 -16.88 4.44 -1.13
CA LYS A 11 -16.67 5.77 -1.72
C LYS A 11 -16.50 6.89 -0.69
N HIS A 12 -16.86 6.66 0.57
CA HIS A 12 -16.56 7.58 1.65
C HIS A 12 -15.06 7.81 1.85
N TYR A 13 -14.21 6.86 1.48
CA TYR A 13 -12.77 6.98 1.55
C TYR A 13 -12.19 7.22 0.15
N PRO A 14 -11.55 8.37 -0.13
CA PRO A 14 -10.85 8.61 -1.40
C PRO A 14 -9.53 7.83 -1.48
N CYS A 15 -9.60 6.49 -1.37
CA CYS A 15 -8.46 5.61 -1.48
C CYS A 15 -8.79 4.30 -2.21
N THR A 16 -7.77 3.73 -2.84
CA THR A 16 -7.84 2.45 -3.55
C THR A 16 -6.83 1.48 -2.95
N LEU A 17 -7.26 0.26 -2.62
CA LEU A 17 -6.35 -0.82 -2.27
C LEU A 17 -5.78 -1.42 -3.55
N VAL A 18 -4.54 -1.06 -3.89
CA VAL A 18 -3.87 -1.53 -5.11
C VAL A 18 -3.50 -3.00 -4.99
N GLY A 19 -3.12 -3.44 -3.79
CA GLY A 19 -2.89 -4.84 -3.53
C GLY A 19 -2.48 -5.17 -2.10
N THR A 20 -2.56 -6.46 -1.80
CA THR A 20 -2.19 -7.06 -0.51
C THR A 20 -1.45 -8.35 -0.79
N TRP A 21 -0.24 -8.46 -0.23
CA TRP A 21 0.65 -9.59 -0.44
C TRP A 21 1.22 -10.08 0.88
N ASN A 22 1.54 -11.37 0.96
CA ASN A 22 2.38 -11.94 2.01
C ASN A 22 3.75 -12.29 1.42
N THR A 23 4.81 -12.03 2.16
CA THR A 23 6.18 -12.31 1.72
C THR A 23 6.50 -13.79 1.89
N TRP A 24 6.82 -14.48 0.79
CA TRP A 24 7.19 -15.91 0.81
C TRP A 24 8.70 -16.11 0.93
N TYR A 25 9.47 -15.28 0.23
CA TYR A 25 10.93 -15.31 0.20
C TYR A 25 11.50 -13.97 0.66
N GLY A 26 12.46 -13.99 1.58
CA GLY A 26 13.00 -12.80 2.23
C GLY A 26 12.54 -12.68 3.68
N GLU A 27 12.00 -11.52 4.06
CA GLU A 27 11.43 -11.28 5.40
C GLU A 27 10.06 -11.97 5.50
N GLN A 28 10.06 -13.23 5.93
CA GLN A 28 8.85 -14.04 6.11
C GLN A 28 7.96 -13.48 7.24
N ASP A 29 6.70 -13.92 7.27
CA ASP A 29 5.66 -13.42 8.19
C ASP A 29 5.33 -11.91 8.04
N GLN A 30 5.71 -11.33 6.89
CA GLN A 30 5.40 -9.96 6.51
C GLN A 30 4.18 -9.90 5.59
N ALA A 31 3.27 -8.99 5.91
CA ALA A 31 2.19 -8.57 5.00
C ALA A 31 2.47 -7.17 4.48
N VAL A 32 2.40 -6.99 3.16
CA VAL A 32 2.58 -5.71 2.47
C VAL A 32 1.24 -5.28 1.87
N HIS A 33 0.83 -4.05 2.15
CA HIS A 33 -0.38 -3.45 1.61
C HIS A 33 -0.01 -2.16 0.87
N LEU A 34 -0.44 -2.02 -0.38
CA LEU A 34 -0.24 -0.81 -1.18
C LEU A 34 -1.57 -0.07 -1.32
N TRP A 35 -1.60 1.17 -0.85
CA TRP A 35 -2.76 2.05 -0.91
C TRP A 35 -2.46 3.26 -1.78
N ARG A 36 -3.38 3.57 -2.69
CA ARG A 36 -3.37 4.81 -3.49
C ARG A 36 -4.38 5.77 -2.90
N TYR A 37 -3.99 7.03 -2.75
CA TYR A 37 -4.85 8.11 -2.25
C TYR A 37 -5.02 9.14 -3.36
N GLU A 38 -6.25 9.29 -3.85
CA GLU A 38 -6.57 10.20 -4.95
C GLU A 38 -6.76 11.62 -4.39
N GLY A 39 -5.96 12.57 -4.87
CA GLY A 39 -5.92 13.94 -4.31
C GLY A 39 -4.74 14.23 -3.38
N GLY A 40 -3.76 13.32 -3.28
CA GLY A 40 -2.48 13.55 -2.62
C GLY A 40 -2.55 13.58 -1.08
N TYR A 41 -1.64 14.34 -0.46
CA TYR A 41 -1.53 14.41 1.01
C TYR A 41 -2.80 14.85 1.76
N PRO A 42 -3.64 15.77 1.23
CA PRO A 42 -4.92 16.10 1.85
C PRO A 42 -5.85 14.89 1.95
N ALA A 43 -6.00 14.12 0.86
CA ALA A 43 -6.83 12.92 0.83
C ALA A 43 -6.34 11.85 1.80
N LEU A 44 -5.02 11.65 1.90
CA LEU A 44 -4.40 10.79 2.92
C LEU A 44 -4.83 11.22 4.33
N THR A 45 -4.71 12.51 4.64
CA THR A 45 -5.05 13.04 5.98
C THR A 45 -6.53 12.85 6.29
N GLU A 46 -7.40 13.11 5.30
CA GLU A 46 -8.83 12.92 5.41
C GLU A 46 -9.19 11.45 5.69
N VAL A 47 -8.67 10.51 4.90
CA VAL A 47 -8.91 9.08 5.09
C VAL A 47 -8.42 8.63 6.46
N MET A 48 -7.23 9.07 6.88
CA MET A 48 -6.68 8.73 8.18
C MET A 48 -7.53 9.26 9.34
N ASN A 49 -8.14 10.43 9.21
CA ASN A 49 -9.06 10.97 10.20
C ASN A 49 -10.36 10.16 10.25
N LYS A 50 -10.98 9.88 9.10
CA LYS A 50 -12.20 9.06 9.01
C LYS A 50 -12.00 7.66 9.59
N LEU A 51 -10.85 7.02 9.30
CA LEU A 51 -10.52 5.70 9.84
C LEU A 51 -10.32 5.69 11.37
N ARG A 52 -10.00 6.82 11.99
CA ARG A 52 -9.92 6.91 13.47
C ARG A 52 -11.28 6.85 14.14
N GLU A 53 -12.35 7.21 13.42
CA GLU A 53 -13.72 7.21 13.93
C GLU A 53 -14.45 5.90 13.59
N ASN A 54 -13.93 5.13 12.63
CA ASN A 54 -14.49 3.84 12.22
C ASN A 54 -14.23 2.74 13.26
N LYS A 55 -15.28 2.38 14.02
CA LYS A 55 -15.22 1.34 15.07
C LYS A 55 -14.80 -0.03 14.54
N GLU A 56 -15.32 -0.47 13.40
CA GLU A 56 -14.97 -1.76 12.79
C GLU A 56 -13.47 -1.80 12.44
N PHE A 57 -12.93 -0.71 11.90
CA PHE A 57 -11.50 -0.61 11.61
C PHE A 57 -10.64 -0.59 12.88
N LEU A 58 -11.09 0.09 13.93
CA LEU A 58 -10.39 0.11 15.21
C LEU A 58 -10.33 -1.28 15.86
N GLU A 59 -11.43 -2.02 15.86
CA GLU A 59 -11.50 -3.39 16.37
C GLU A 59 -10.62 -4.33 15.55
N PHE A 60 -10.70 -4.24 14.21
CA PHE A 60 -9.83 -4.97 13.31
C PHE A 60 -8.34 -4.68 13.57
N ARG A 61 -7.99 -3.40 13.74
CA ARG A 61 -6.62 -2.98 14.05
C ARG A 61 -6.14 -3.52 15.40
N LYS A 62 -7.02 -3.56 16.41
CA LYS A 62 -6.72 -4.10 17.74
C LYS A 62 -6.49 -5.62 17.69
N ALA A 63 -7.38 -6.37 17.05
CA ALA A 63 -7.20 -7.82 16.91
C ALA A 63 -5.91 -8.17 16.17
N ARG A 64 -5.53 -7.37 15.16
CA ARG A 64 -4.28 -7.55 14.40
C ARG A 64 -3.04 -7.12 15.19
N SER A 65 -3.15 -6.19 16.14
CA SER A 65 -1.98 -5.73 16.90
C SER A 65 -1.41 -6.80 17.82
N ASP A 66 -2.22 -7.79 18.23
CA ASP A 66 -1.77 -8.87 19.11
C ASP A 66 -0.71 -9.77 18.44
N MET A 67 -0.70 -9.82 17.10
CA MET A 67 0.28 -10.57 16.31
C MET A 67 1.36 -9.67 15.66
N LEU A 68 1.27 -8.35 15.85
CA LEU A 68 2.10 -7.39 15.12
C LEU A 68 3.40 -7.12 15.88
N LEU A 69 4.52 -7.66 15.39
CA LEU A 69 5.84 -7.40 15.97
C LEU A 69 6.37 -5.99 15.63
N SER A 70 6.20 -5.56 14.38
CA SER A 70 6.68 -4.27 13.90
C SER A 70 5.82 -3.75 12.74
N ARG A 71 5.92 -2.45 12.45
CA ARG A 71 5.24 -1.82 11.31
C ARG A 71 6.10 -0.71 10.72
N LYS A 72 6.21 -0.69 9.39
CA LYS A 72 6.82 0.40 8.62
C LYS A 72 5.83 0.88 7.56
N ASN A 73 5.71 2.19 7.41
CA ASN A 73 4.91 2.83 6.37
C ASN A 73 5.82 3.77 5.57
N GLN A 74 5.63 3.81 4.25
CA GLN A 74 6.32 4.73 3.35
C GLN A 74 5.29 5.44 2.49
N LEU A 75 5.46 6.74 2.31
CA LEU A 75 4.69 7.51 1.33
C LEU A 75 5.51 7.56 0.05
N LEU A 76 4.90 7.12 -1.04
CA LEU A 76 5.53 7.01 -2.34
C LEU A 76 4.82 7.96 -3.30
N LEU A 77 5.59 8.56 -4.20
CA LEU A 77 5.07 9.27 -5.36
C LEU A 77 5.33 8.39 -6.58
N GLU A 78 4.31 8.22 -7.40
CA GLU A 78 4.45 7.48 -8.66
C GLU A 78 5.38 8.20 -9.63
N PHE A 79 6.06 7.42 -10.46
CA PHE A 79 6.84 7.96 -11.56
C PHE A 79 5.91 8.24 -12.75
N SER A 80 5.98 9.44 -13.30
CA SER A 80 5.16 9.84 -14.45
C SER A 80 5.48 9.09 -15.75
N PHE A 81 6.61 8.39 -15.80
CA PHE A 81 7.07 7.67 -16.99
C PHE A 81 6.61 6.21 -17.04
N TRP A 82 5.96 5.68 -15.99
CA TRP A 82 5.40 4.32 -15.98
C TRP A 82 3.87 4.36 -16.09
N ASN A 83 3.29 3.34 -16.75
CA ASN A 83 1.85 3.18 -16.82
C ASN A 83 1.27 2.79 -15.45
N GLU A 84 0.00 3.13 -15.23
CA GLU A 84 -0.77 2.71 -14.06
C GLU A 84 -0.77 1.18 -13.91
N PRO A 85 -0.57 0.65 -12.69
CA PRO A 85 -0.63 -0.79 -12.45
C PRO A 85 -2.06 -1.32 -12.68
N VAL A 86 -2.17 -2.37 -13.50
CA VAL A 86 -3.46 -3.03 -13.78
C VAL A 86 -3.54 -4.35 -13.00
N PRO A 87 -4.66 -4.66 -12.32
CA PRO A 87 -4.87 -5.94 -11.67
C PRO A 87 -4.74 -7.10 -12.66
N ARG A 88 -4.01 -8.15 -12.26
CA ARG A 88 -3.88 -9.39 -13.04
C ARG A 88 -4.77 -10.47 -12.45
N SER A 89 -5.40 -11.27 -13.31
CA SER A 89 -6.19 -12.43 -12.91
C SER A 89 -5.29 -13.60 -12.46
N GLY A 90 -5.81 -14.45 -11.57
CA GLY A 90 -5.13 -15.66 -11.10
C GLY A 90 -4.11 -15.46 -9.96
N PRO A 91 -3.47 -16.55 -9.50
CA PRO A 91 -2.44 -16.50 -8.46
C PRO A 91 -1.13 -15.95 -9.04
N ASN A 92 -0.94 -14.65 -8.90
CA ASN A 92 0.26 -13.97 -9.39
C ASN A 92 1.30 -13.83 -8.28
N ILE A 93 2.55 -14.10 -8.60
CA ILE A 93 3.70 -13.83 -7.72
C ILE A 93 4.32 -12.50 -8.16
N TYR A 94 4.57 -11.64 -7.19
CA TYR A 94 5.16 -10.32 -7.39
C TYR A 94 6.47 -10.21 -6.65
N GLU A 95 7.37 -9.39 -7.17
CA GLU A 95 8.65 -9.09 -6.54
C GLU A 95 8.68 -7.62 -6.12
N LEU A 96 8.87 -7.37 -4.84
CA LEU A 96 9.05 -6.02 -4.31
C LEU A 96 10.54 -5.70 -4.25
N ARG A 97 10.96 -4.67 -4.98
CA ARG A 97 12.35 -4.22 -5.03
C ARG A 97 12.50 -2.82 -4.47
N SER A 98 13.61 -2.57 -3.78
CA SER A 98 13.99 -1.27 -3.24
C SER A 98 15.41 -0.94 -3.68
N TYR A 99 15.59 0.20 -4.33
CA TYR A 99 16.89 0.66 -4.82
C TYR A 99 17.31 1.95 -4.12
N GLN A 100 18.58 2.04 -3.76
CA GLN A 100 19.21 3.28 -3.35
C GLN A 100 19.98 3.85 -4.53
N LEU A 101 19.52 4.98 -5.05
CA LEU A 101 20.12 5.62 -6.21
C LEU A 101 21.06 6.73 -5.80
N ARG A 102 22.05 7.00 -6.65
CA ARG A 102 22.87 8.21 -6.51
C ARG A 102 22.02 9.43 -6.91
N PRO A 103 22.17 10.58 -6.27
CA PRO A 103 21.47 11.79 -6.69
C PRO A 103 21.70 12.08 -8.18
N GLY A 104 20.62 12.35 -8.91
CA GLY A 104 20.66 12.61 -10.36
C GLY A 104 20.59 11.40 -11.28
N THR A 105 20.65 10.16 -10.78
CA THR A 105 20.68 8.95 -11.64
C THR A 105 19.31 8.28 -11.81
N MET A 106 18.22 8.96 -11.46
CA MET A 106 16.86 8.40 -11.50
C MET A 106 16.40 8.09 -12.93
N ILE A 107 16.66 9.00 -13.87
CA ILE A 107 16.29 8.81 -15.29
C ILE A 107 17.12 7.70 -15.92
N GLU A 108 18.43 7.69 -15.65
CA GLU A 108 19.31 6.62 -16.12
C GLU A 108 18.86 5.26 -15.59
N TRP A 109 18.58 5.15 -14.29
CA TRP A 109 18.03 3.94 -13.69
C TRP A 109 16.73 3.50 -14.37
N GLY A 110 15.80 4.43 -14.62
CA GLY A 110 14.53 4.15 -15.28
C GLY A 110 14.63 3.74 -16.76
N ASN A 111 15.79 3.93 -17.42
CA ASN A 111 16.01 3.44 -18.78
C ASN A 111 16.47 1.97 -18.83
N TYR A 112 17.04 1.47 -17.72
CA TYR A 112 17.53 0.08 -17.61
C TYR A 112 16.52 -0.85 -16.93
N TRP A 113 15.36 -0.33 -16.53
CA TRP A 113 14.27 -1.01 -15.82
C TRP A 113 12.93 -0.76 -16.49
#